data_AF-A0A535E0Y1-F1
#
_entry.id   AF-A0A535E0Y1-F1
#
_cell.length_a   1.000
_cell.length_b   1.000
_cell.length_c   1.000
_cell.angle_alpha   90.00
_cell.angle_beta   90.00
_cell.angle_gamma   90.00
#
_symmetry.space_group_name_H-M   'P 1'
#
loop_
_entity.id
_entity.type
_entity.pdbx_description
1 polymer ?
#
loop_
_entity_poly.entity_id
_entity_poly.type
_entity_poly.pdbx_seq_one_letter_code
_entity_poly.pdbx_strand_id
1 'polypeptide(L)'
;MRDRDQALAAIHAFHAEQGRLPRWREWECATATRPCAKTIERRWGWRELLAEAIGVRPDQVDVSWDAILDDRAQAMLAALRAARDELGRWPTAAEWERSGRRPAAAASTDIREATSAGRGER
;
A
#
# COMPACT_ATOMS: atom_id res chain seq x y z
N MET A 1 -4.64 -19.17 16.65
CA MET A 1 -5.65 -19.47 15.60
C MET A 1 -6.54 -18.26 15.29
N ARG A 2 -7.10 -17.55 16.29
CA ARG A 2 -7.98 -16.39 16.07
C ARG A 2 -7.43 -15.30 15.12
N ASP A 3 -6.15 -14.97 15.21
CA ASP A 3 -5.57 -13.87 14.42
C ASP A 3 -5.56 -14.14 12.89
N ARG A 4 -5.47 -15.41 12.48
CA ARG A 4 -5.45 -15.81 11.07
C ARG A 4 -6.85 -15.72 10.46
N ASP A 5 -7.82 -16.30 11.15
CA ASP A 5 -9.23 -16.28 10.73
C ASP A 5 -9.77 -14.85 10.71
N GLN A 6 -9.33 -14.01 11.66
CA GLN A 6 -9.64 -12.58 11.67
C GLN A 6 -9.02 -11.84 10.46
N ALA A 7 -7.77 -12.15 10.09
CA ALA A 7 -7.15 -11.58 8.91
C ALA A 7 -7.88 -11.98 7.62
N LEU A 8 -8.23 -13.27 7.48
CA LEU A 8 -9.01 -13.78 6.35
C LEU A 8 -10.38 -13.09 6.27
N ALA A 9 -11.14 -13.05 7.36
CA ALA A 9 -12.44 -12.40 7.41
C ALA A 9 -12.35 -10.91 7.01
N ALA A 10 -11.32 -10.21 7.47
CA ALA A 10 -11.12 -8.80 7.13
C ALA A 10 -10.69 -8.59 5.66
N ILE A 11 -9.94 -9.51 5.04
CA ILE A 11 -9.64 -9.45 3.60
C ILE A 11 -10.89 -9.75 2.79
N HIS A 12 -11.68 -10.75 3.19
CA HIS A 12 -12.96 -11.06 2.55
C HIS A 12 -13.89 -9.86 2.57
N ALA A 13 -14.05 -9.20 3.73
CA ALA A 13 -14.87 -8.00 3.85
C ALA A 13 -14.36 -6.87 2.95
N PHE A 14 -13.05 -6.61 2.96
CA PHE A 14 -12.44 -5.59 2.09
C PHE A 14 -12.68 -5.89 0.61
N HIS A 15 -12.50 -7.15 0.19
CA HIS A 15 -12.70 -7.57 -1.19
C HIS A 15 -14.17 -7.46 -1.60
N ALA A 16 -15.10 -7.82 -0.71
CA ALA A 16 -16.53 -7.68 -0.96
C ALA A 16 -16.96 -6.20 -1.09
N GLU A 17 -16.37 -5.30 -0.30
CA GLU A 17 -16.68 -3.87 -0.33
C GLU A 17 -16.04 -3.13 -1.52
N GLN A 18 -14.79 -3.46 -1.85
CA GLN A 18 -13.98 -2.69 -2.81
C GLN A 18 -13.84 -3.38 -4.18
N GLY A 19 -14.24 -4.65 -4.30
CA GLY A 19 -14.08 -5.45 -5.52
C GLY A 19 -12.62 -5.73 -5.91
N ARG A 20 -11.68 -5.48 -4.99
CA ARG A 20 -10.24 -5.66 -5.19
C ARG A 20 -9.57 -6.10 -3.89
N LEU A 21 -8.39 -6.69 -4.00
CA LEU A 21 -7.57 -7.02 -2.83
C LEU A 21 -6.95 -5.76 -2.20
N PRO A 22 -6.74 -5.75 -0.87
CA PRO A 22 -6.07 -4.65 -0.19
C PRO A 22 -4.60 -4.59 -0.60
N ARG A 23 -4.08 -3.38 -0.81
CA ARG A 23 -2.62 -3.18 -0.93
C ARG A 23 -1.96 -3.26 0.43
N TRP A 24 -0.67 -3.58 0.45
CA TRP A 24 0.12 -3.68 1.68
C TRP A 24 -0.01 -2.46 2.59
N ARG A 25 0.13 -1.24 2.05
CA ARG A 25 0.03 0.01 2.83
C ARG A 25 -1.38 0.29 3.33
N GLU A 26 -2.39 0.04 2.50
CA GLU A 26 -3.79 0.23 2.89
C GLU A 26 -4.15 -0.71 4.05
N TRP A 27 -3.59 -1.93 4.03
CA TRP A 27 -3.73 -2.87 5.13
C TRP A 27 -3.02 -2.42 6.40
N GLU A 28 -1.76 -1.99 6.30
CA GLU A 28 -0.97 -1.46 7.42
C GLU A 28 -1.60 -0.21 8.06
N CYS A 29 -2.23 0.66 7.26
CA CYS A 29 -2.88 1.88 7.77
C CYS A 29 -4.27 1.63 8.36
N ALA A 30 -4.93 0.53 8.02
CA ALA A 30 -6.30 0.29 8.45
C ALA A 30 -6.36 -0.57 9.72
N THR A 31 -6.65 0.15 10.81
CA THR A 31 -7.16 -0.23 12.14
C THR A 31 -6.36 -1.25 12.97
N ALA A 32 -6.21 -0.93 14.26
CA ALA A 32 -5.44 -1.69 15.26
C ALA A 32 -6.05 -3.06 15.64
N THR A 33 -7.21 -3.42 15.10
CA THR A 33 -7.96 -4.63 15.46
C THR A 33 -7.53 -5.87 14.68
N ARG A 34 -6.62 -5.76 13.71
CA ARG A 34 -6.14 -6.89 12.90
C ARG A 34 -4.60 -6.91 12.82
N PRO A 35 -3.98 -8.08 12.62
CA PRO A 35 -2.53 -8.18 12.50
C PRO A 35 -2.01 -7.36 11.31
N CYS A 36 -0.91 -6.64 11.52
CA CYS A 36 -0.26 -5.86 10.47
C CYS A 36 0.25 -6.77 9.34
N ALA A 37 0.39 -6.22 8.13
CA ALA A 37 0.82 -6.98 6.95
C ALA A 37 2.18 -7.64 7.18
N LYS A 38 3.08 -6.99 7.91
CA LYS A 38 4.38 -7.57 8.30
C LYS A 38 4.26 -8.81 9.19
N THR A 39 3.24 -8.86 10.06
CA THR A 39 2.97 -10.04 10.89
C THR A 39 2.36 -11.17 10.07
N ILE A 40 1.45 -10.84 9.14
CA ILE A 40 0.84 -11.78 8.21
C ILE A 40 1.90 -12.42 7.32
N GLU A 41 2.76 -11.61 6.69
CA GLU A 41 3.85 -12.06 5.83
C GLU A 41 4.78 -13.05 6.55
N ARG A 42 5.23 -12.71 7.75
CA ARG A 42 6.15 -13.56 8.52
C ARG A 42 5.56 -14.90 8.95
N ARG A 43 4.25 -14.97 9.17
CA ARG A 43 3.60 -16.14 9.76
C ARG A 43 2.92 -17.04 8.73
N TRP A 44 2.30 -16.43 7.72
CA TRP A 44 1.41 -17.13 6.78
C TRP A 44 1.71 -16.82 5.32
N GLY A 45 2.53 -15.80 5.05
CA GLY A 45 2.73 -15.28 3.71
C GLY A 45 1.57 -14.39 3.28
N TRP A 46 1.87 -13.15 2.89
CA TRP A 46 0.87 -12.16 2.49
C TRP A 46 0.11 -12.63 1.26
N ARG A 47 0.84 -13.13 0.27
CA ARG A 47 0.27 -13.60 -1.00
C ARG A 47 -0.58 -14.84 -0.81
N GLU A 48 -0.13 -15.76 0.02
CA GLU A 48 -0.80 -17.02 0.34
C GLU A 48 -2.13 -16.77 1.05
N LEU A 49 -2.13 -15.81 1.97
CA LEU A 49 -3.33 -15.46 2.73
C LEU A 49 -4.34 -14.65 1.89
N LEU A 50 -3.87 -13.79 0.97
CA LEU A 50 -4.75 -13.15 -0.02
C LEU A 50 -5.37 -14.18 -0.98
N ALA A 51 -4.56 -15.11 -1.49
CA ALA A 51 -5.01 -16.16 -2.40
C ALA A 51 -6.12 -17.01 -1.78
N GLU A 52 -5.94 -17.42 -0.52
CA GLU A 52 -6.93 -18.16 0.24
C GLU A 52 -8.24 -17.36 0.40
N ALA A 53 -8.14 -16.07 0.70
CA ALA A 53 -9.30 -15.19 0.87
C ALA A 53 -10.12 -14.97 -0.41
N ILE A 54 -9.60 -15.27 -1.59
CA ILE A 54 -10.38 -15.19 -2.84
C ILE A 54 -10.49 -16.52 -3.57
N GLY A 55 -10.01 -17.61 -2.96
CA GLY A 55 -10.08 -18.96 -3.50
C GLY A 55 -9.28 -19.17 -4.79
N VAL A 56 -8.20 -18.40 -4.99
CA VAL A 56 -7.30 -18.54 -6.15
C VAL A 56 -5.96 -19.13 -5.72
N ARG A 57 -5.12 -19.49 -6.68
CA ARG A 57 -3.75 -19.92 -6.37
C ARG A 57 -2.84 -18.71 -6.13
N PRO A 58 -1.81 -18.81 -5.26
CA PRO A 58 -0.89 -17.69 -4.98
C PRO A 58 -0.18 -17.11 -6.21
N ASP A 59 0.09 -17.91 -7.24
CA ASP A 59 0.67 -17.47 -8.52
C ASP A 59 -0.29 -16.61 -9.36
N GLN A 60 -1.59 -16.67 -9.08
CA GLN A 60 -2.62 -15.88 -9.75
C GLN A 60 -2.91 -14.56 -9.02
N VAL A 61 -2.40 -14.39 -7.81
CA VAL A 61 -2.51 -13.12 -7.10
C VAL A 61 -1.40 -12.20 -7.61
N ASP A 62 -1.78 -11.17 -8.34
CA ASP A 62 -0.89 -10.08 -8.68
C ASP A 62 -0.62 -9.23 -7.42
N VAL A 63 0.40 -9.64 -6.67
CA VAL A 63 0.99 -8.88 -5.56
C VAL A 63 2.21 -8.09 -6.03
N SER A 64 2.22 -7.62 -7.28
CA SER A 64 3.37 -6.87 -7.81
C SER A 64 3.88 -5.86 -6.79
N TRP A 65 5.17 -5.99 -6.46
CA TRP A 65 5.88 -5.02 -5.64
C TRP A 65 5.95 -3.64 -6.32
N ASP A 66 5.51 -3.49 -7.58
CA ASP A 66 5.27 -2.18 -8.19
C ASP A 66 4.15 -1.40 -7.49
N ALA A 67 3.17 -2.08 -6.87
CA ALA A 67 2.19 -1.41 -6.00
C ALA A 67 2.76 -1.03 -4.62
N ILE A 68 4.00 -1.43 -4.30
CA ILE A 68 4.69 -1.14 -3.04
C ILE A 68 5.52 0.14 -3.14
N LEU A 69 5.99 0.47 -4.35
CA LEU A 69 6.45 1.82 -4.65
C LEU A 69 5.21 2.67 -4.95
N ASP A 70 4.75 3.45 -3.97
CA ASP A 70 3.83 4.54 -4.26
C ASP A 70 4.43 5.49 -5.32
N ASP A 71 3.61 6.32 -5.96
CA ASP A 71 4.08 7.31 -6.97
C ASP A 71 5.28 8.11 -6.44
N ARG A 72 5.32 8.33 -5.13
CA ARG A 72 6.44 8.97 -4.43
C ARG A 72 7.71 8.13 -4.46
N ALA A 73 7.66 6.85 -4.17
CA ALA A 73 8.82 5.97 -4.18
C ALA A 73 9.30 5.70 -5.62
N GLN A 74 8.39 5.65 -6.60
CA GLN A 74 8.75 5.65 -8.02
C GLN A 74 9.44 6.97 -8.41
N ALA A 75 8.89 8.12 -8.00
CA ALA A 75 9.53 9.43 -8.21
C ALA A 75 10.89 9.53 -7.51
N MET A 76 11.02 8.96 -6.31
CA MET A 76 12.28 8.94 -5.57
C MET A 76 13.33 8.08 -6.27
N LEU A 77 12.93 6.92 -6.80
CA LEU A 77 13.81 6.05 -7.59
C LEU A 77 14.23 6.72 -8.92
N ALA A 78 13.31 7.39 -9.61
CA ALA A 78 13.61 8.13 -10.83
C ALA A 78 14.60 9.28 -10.55
N ALA A 79 14.38 10.06 -9.49
CA ALA A 79 15.25 11.15 -9.11
C ALA A 79 16.65 10.67 -8.67
N LEU A 80 16.75 9.53 -7.99
CA LEU A 80 18.02 8.89 -7.64
C LEU A 80 18.78 8.42 -8.89
N ARG A 81 18.09 7.84 -9.88
CA ARG A 81 18.68 7.44 -11.17
C ARG A 81 19.24 8.65 -11.92
N ALA A 82 18.46 9.74 -12.03
CA ALA A 82 18.93 10.96 -12.66
C ALA A 82 20.17 11.55 -11.98
N ALA A 83 20.20 11.58 -10.64
CA ALA A 83 21.37 12.05 -9.89
C ALA A 83 22.61 11.17 -10.13
N ARG A 84 22.43 9.84 -10.23
CA ARG A 84 23.51 8.92 -10.57
C ARG A 84 24.05 9.18 -11.97
N ASP A 85 23.16 9.37 -12.94
CA ASP A 85 23.54 9.57 -14.34
C ASP A 85 24.30 10.90 -14.53
N GLU A 86 23.99 11.93 -13.74
CA GLU A 86 24.76 13.19 -13.70
C GLU A 86 26.12 13.07 -13.01
N LEU A 87 26.21 12.34 -11.90
CA LEU A 87 27.43 12.24 -11.09
C LEU A 87 28.37 11.13 -11.57
N GLY A 88 27.91 10.24 -12.46
CA GLY A 88 28.60 9.01 -12.83
C GLY A 88 28.73 7.98 -11.70
N ARG A 89 28.11 8.25 -10.53
CA ARG A 89 28.10 7.40 -9.33
C ARG A 89 26.86 7.68 -8.51
N TRP A 90 26.50 6.77 -7.61
CA TRP A 90 25.38 7.02 -6.69
C TRP A 90 25.69 8.22 -5.77
N PRO A 91 24.72 9.12 -5.55
CA PRO A 91 24.89 10.24 -4.64
C PRO A 91 25.03 9.76 -3.19
N THR A 92 25.85 10.46 -2.42
CA THR A 92 25.89 10.32 -0.96
C THR A 92 24.65 10.94 -0.32
N ALA A 93 24.36 10.61 0.94
CA ALA A 93 23.24 11.18 1.67
C ALA A 93 23.27 12.72 1.72
N ALA A 94 24.46 13.32 1.93
CA ALA A 94 24.62 14.76 1.99
C ALA A 94 24.44 15.45 0.62
N GLU A 95 24.88 14.81 -0.47
CA GLU A 95 24.63 15.30 -1.84
C GLU A 95 23.14 15.21 -2.19
N TRP A 96 22.49 14.12 -1.78
CA TRP A 96 21.07 13.91 -1.97
C TRP A 96 20.20 14.94 -1.24
N GLU A 97 20.49 15.21 0.05
CA GLU A 97 19.75 16.23 0.82
C GLU A 97 19.93 17.64 0.23
N ARG A 98 21.14 17.99 -0.20
CA ARG A 98 21.43 19.29 -0.83
C ARG A 98 20.79 19.45 -2.20
N SER A 99 20.53 18.34 -2.91
CA SER A 99 19.97 18.38 -4.27
C SER A 99 18.54 18.94 -4.33
N GLY A 100 17.79 18.92 -3.22
CA GLY A 100 16.38 19.32 -3.21
C GLY A 100 15.45 18.40 -4.02
N ARG A 101 15.97 17.31 -4.62
CA ARG A 101 15.24 16.40 -5.52
C ARG A 101 14.29 15.44 -4.79
N ARG A 102 14.14 15.60 -3.47
CA ARG A 102 13.31 14.72 -2.65
C ARG A 102 11.84 15.00 -2.95
N PRO A 103 11.07 14.03 -3.48
CA PRO A 103 9.66 14.24 -3.72
C PRO A 103 8.96 14.55 -2.39
N ALA A 104 8.21 15.66 -2.37
CA ALA A 104 7.38 16.03 -1.23
C ALA A 104 6.39 14.89 -0.94
N ALA A 105 6.02 14.71 0.33
CA ALA A 105 4.86 13.89 0.64
C ALA A 105 3.64 14.60 0.01
N ALA A 106 3.05 14.02 -1.03
CA ALA A 106 1.74 14.47 -1.48
C ALA A 106 0.83 14.38 -0.26
N ALA A 107 0.24 15.51 0.14
CA ALA A 107 -0.80 15.51 1.15
C ALA A 107 -1.90 14.58 0.62
N SER A 108 -2.15 13.48 1.33
CA SER A 108 -3.26 12.57 1.07
C SER A 108 -4.51 13.42 0.88
N THR A 109 -4.97 13.55 -0.36
CA THR A 109 -6.19 14.28 -0.67
C THR A 109 -7.31 13.60 0.10
N ASP A 110 -7.86 14.37 1.04
CA ASP A 110 -9.06 14.11 1.82
C ASP A 110 -10.14 13.47 0.93
N ILE A 111 -10.31 12.15 1.01
CA ILE A 111 -11.56 11.50 0.59
C ILE A 111 -12.47 11.53 1.80
N ARG A 112 -12.98 12.71 2.13
CA ARG A 112 -14.02 12.85 3.16
C ARG A 112 -14.92 14.05 2.90
N GLU A 113 -15.63 14.07 1.77
CA GLU A 113 -16.92 14.76 1.67
C GLU A 113 -17.74 14.26 0.48
N ALA A 114 -18.60 13.26 0.72
CA ALA A 114 -19.73 12.97 -0.16
C ALA A 114 -20.83 12.17 0.57
N THR A 115 -21.27 12.62 1.76
CA THR A 115 -22.58 12.21 2.28
C THR A 115 -23.17 13.27 3.23
N SER A 116 -23.54 14.42 2.69
CA SER A 116 -24.54 15.29 3.31
C SER A 116 -25.23 16.15 2.27
N ALA A 117 -26.18 15.56 1.55
CA ALA A 117 -27.22 16.30 0.84
C ALA A 117 -28.43 15.36 0.66
N GLY A 118 -29.53 15.68 1.33
CA GLY A 118 -30.77 14.90 1.22
C GLY A 118 -31.69 14.88 2.44
N ARG A 119 -31.66 15.92 3.28
CA ARG A 119 -32.76 16.23 4.19
C ARG A 119 -33.63 17.29 3.51
N GLY A 120 -34.90 16.95 3.28
CA GLY A 120 -35.99 17.90 3.07
C GLY A 120 -36.64 17.83 1.69
N GLU A 121 -37.87 17.30 1.65
CA GLU A 121 -39.09 18.05 1.29
C GLU A 121 -40.18 17.10 0.76
N ARG A 122 -41.07 16.64 1.65
CA ARG A 122 -42.50 16.99 1.64
C ARG A 122 -43.21 16.40 2.85
#